data_AF-A0A401HVN1-F1
#
_entry.id   AF-A0A401HVN1-F1
#
_cell.length_a   1.000
_cell.length_b   1.000
_cell.length_c   1.000
_cell.angle_alpha   90.00
_cell.angle_beta   90.00
_cell.angle_gamma   90.00
#
_symmetry.space_group_name_H-M   'P 1'
#
loop_
_entity.id
_entity.type
_entity.pdbx_description
1 polymer ?
#
loop_
_entity_poly.entity_id
_entity_poly.type
_entity_poly.pdbx_seq_one_letter_code
_entity_poly.pdbx_strand_id
1 'polypeptide(L)' 'MKENIDLFRKLRDTCDGVVKALESDDEQEIEAAMGRFLYLMVQMSALK' A
#
# COMPACT_ATOMS: atom_id res chain seq x y z
N MET A 1 -4.65 -19.85 -4.16
CA MET A 1 -5.91 -19.06 -4.23
C MET A 1 -6.11 -18.19 -2.99
N LYS A 2 -6.07 -18.75 -1.77
CA LYS A 2 -6.17 -17.99 -0.51
C LYS A 2 -5.06 -16.94 -0.33
N GLU A 3 -3.81 -17.29 -0.62
CA GLU A 3 -2.66 -16.37 -0.56
C GLU A 3 -2.80 -15.18 -1.52
N ASN A 4 -3.28 -15.43 -2.74
CA ASN A 4 -3.54 -14.36 -3.71
C ASN A 4 -4.63 -13.40 -3.19
N ILE A 5 -5.69 -13.92 -2.57
CA ILE A 5 -6.77 -13.11 -1.99
C ILE A 5 -6.23 -12.24 -0.84
N ASP A 6 -5.38 -12.81 0.02
CA ASP A 6 -4.78 -12.06 1.13
C ASP A 6 -3.82 -10.97 0.61
N LEU A 7 -3.13 -11.21 -0.50
CA LEU A 7 -2.33 -10.20 -1.17
C LEU A 7 -3.18 -9.06 -1.73
N PHE A 8 -4.29 -9.36 -2.42
CA PHE A 8 -5.22 -8.35 -2.91
C PHE A 8 -5.83 -7.49 -1.79
N ARG A 9 -6.11 -8.11 -0.63
CA ARG A 9 -6.57 -7.39 0.57
C ARG A 9 -5.52 -6.40 1.07
N LYS A 10 -4.26 -6.83 1.21
CA LYS A 10 -3.15 -5.95 1.61
C LYS A 10 -2.96 -4.78 0.65
N LEU A 11 -3.07 -5.03 -0.66
CA LEU A 11 -2.97 -3.99 -1.67
C LEU A 11 -4.08 -2.95 -1.53
N ARG A 12 -5.35 -3.41 -1.41
CA ARG A 12 -6.50 -2.54 -1.17
C ARG A 12 -6.31 -1.69 0.08
N ASP A 13 -5.93 -2.29 1.20
CA ASP A 13 -5.80 -1.60 2.48
C ASP A 13 -4.67 -0.57 2.43
N THR A 14 -3.60 -0.86 1.69
CA THR A 14 -2.49 0.09 1.50
C THR A 14 -2.91 1.28 0.64
N CYS A 15 -3.69 1.04 -0.43
CA CYS A 15 -4.25 2.12 -1.26
C CYS A 15 -5.22 3.02 -0.48
N ASP A 16 -6.07 2.46 0.37
CA ASP A 16 -6.96 3.23 1.26
C ASP A 16 -6.15 4.14 2.20
N GLY A 17 -5.02 3.64 2.72
CA GLY A 17 -4.09 4.44 3.51
C GLY A 17 -3.48 5.62 2.74
N VAL A 18 -3.18 5.46 1.44
CA VAL A 18 -2.69 6.55 0.60
C VAL A 18 -3.78 7.61 0.38
N VAL A 19 -5.02 7.20 0.11
CA VAL A 19 -6.14 8.14 -0.07
C VAL A 19 -6.36 8.98 1.19
N LYS A 20 -6.39 8.34 2.37
CA LYS A 20 -6.55 9.05 3.64
C LYS A 20 -5.40 10.02 3.93
N ALA A 21 -4.17 9.65 3.60
CA ALA A 21 -3.02 10.53 3.76
C ALA A 21 -3.14 11.75 2.82
N LEU A 22 -3.59 11.56 1.57
CA LEU A 22 -3.83 12.67 0.64
C LEU A 22 -4.93 13.62 1.12
N GLU A 23 -5.93 13.13 1.86
CA GLU A 23 -6.99 13.95 2.47
C GLU A 23 -6.52 14.73 3.71
N SER A 24 -5.34 14.41 4.26
CA SER A 24 -4.81 15.03 5.49
C SER A 24 -4.03 16.34 5.27
N ASP A 25 -3.62 16.64 4.03
CA ASP A 25 -2.66 17.70 3.68
C ASP A 25 -1.30 17.63 4.44
N ASP A 26 -0.98 16.51 5.11
CA ASP A 26 0.31 16.27 5.76
C ASP A 26 1.29 15.58 4.80
N GLU A 27 2.29 16.32 4.32
CA GLU A 27 3.31 15.80 3.41
C GLU A 27 4.07 14.58 3.96
N GLN A 28 4.30 14.50 5.28
CA GLN A 28 4.98 13.36 5.90
C GLN A 28 4.09 12.13 5.91
N GLU A 29 2.79 12.29 6.17
CA GLU A 29 1.84 11.17 6.11
C GLU A 29 1.72 10.64 4.68
N ILE A 30 1.68 11.53 3.69
CA ILE A 30 1.63 11.18 2.27
C ILE A 30 2.88 10.40 1.87
N GLU A 31 4.07 10.91 2.20
CA GLU A 31 5.34 10.24 1.89
C GLU A 31 5.41 8.85 2.56
N ALA A 32 5.02 8.75 3.83
CA ALA A 32 4.99 7.49 4.56
C ALA A 32 4.01 6.48 3.95
N ALA A 33 2.81 6.93 3.55
CA ALA A 33 1.82 6.07 2.91
C ALA A 33 2.27 5.58 1.54
N MET A 34 2.86 6.45 0.72
CA MET A 34 3.44 6.09 -0.58
C MET A 34 4.62 5.12 -0.42
N GLY A 35 5.47 5.31 0.59
CA GLY A 35 6.56 4.40 0.90
C GLY A 35 6.07 2.98 1.24
N ARG A 36 5.00 2.85 2.04
CA ARG A 36 4.36 1.56 2.34
C ARG A 36 3.81 0.88 1.08
N PHE A 37 3.19 1.65 0.18
CA PHE A 37 2.70 1.14 -1.10
C PHE A 37 3.84 0.60 -1.97
N LEU A 38 4.91 1.37 -2.16
CA LEU A 38 6.06 0.96 -2.96
C LEU A 38 6.75 -0.29 -2.39
N TYR A 39 6.88 -0.36 -1.06
CA TYR A 39 7.44 -1.54 -0.39
C TYR A 39 6.60 -2.80 -0.67
N LEU A 40 5.27 -2.70 -0.58
CA LEU A 40 4.39 -3.82 -0.91
C LEU A 40 4.53 -4.25 -2.38
N MET A 41 4.65 -3.30 -3.31
CA MET A 41 4.86 -3.60 -4.74
C MET A 41 6.19 -4.32 -4.99
N VAL A 42 7.26 -3.97 -4.27
CA VAL A 42 8.55 -4.69 -4.33
C VAL A 42 8.42 -6.09 -3.76
N GLN A 43 7.71 -6.29 -2.65
CA GLN A 43 7.45 -7.62 -2.11
C GLN A 43 6.65 -8.47 -3.11
N MET A 44 5.67 -7.88 -3.79
CA MET A 44 4.89 -8.55 -4.84
C MET A 44 5.72 -8.95 -6.06
N SER A 45 6.69 -8.14 -6.47
CA SER A 45 7.58 -8.49 -7.58
C SER A 45 8.56 -9.60 -7.21
N ALA A 46 9.02 -9.64 -5.95
CA ALA A 46 9.90 -10.68 -5.43
C ALA A 46 9.20 -12.04 -5.21
N LEU A 47 7.86 -12.08 -5.23
CA LEU A 47 7.06 -13.30 -5.16
C LEU A 47 6.85 -13.98 -6.53
N LYS A 48 7.41 -13.42 -7.62
CA LYS A 48 7.37 -14.01 -8.97
C LYS A 48 8.41 -15.10 -9.19
#